data_AF-A0A059ZUH4-F1
#
_entry.id   AF-A0A059ZUH4-F1
#
_cell.length_a   1.000
_cell.length_b   1.000
_cell.length_c   1.000
_cell.angle_alpha   90.00
_cell.angle_beta   90.00
_cell.angle_gamma   90.00
#
_symmetry.space_group_name_H-M   'P 1'
#
loop_
_entity.id
_entity.type
_entity.pdbx_description
1 polymer ?
#
loop_
_entity_poly.entity_id
_entity_poly.type
_entity_poly.pdbx_seq_one_letter_code
_entity_poly.pdbx_strand_id
1 'polypeptide(L)' 'MTLEAGLDPTGNHPNQVLLKLSDSVTKQVFYEYYVPAQQVVKMAQSGESILPGTLMSEKA' A
#
# COMPACT_ATOMS: atom_id res chain seq x y z
N MET A 1 0.61 2.30 16.56
CA MET A 1 0.91 2.04 15.13
C MET A 1 -0.22 2.58 14.27
N THR A 2 0.10 3.21 13.15
CA THR A 2 -0.84 3.81 12.20
C THR A 2 -0.50 3.33 10.79
N LEU A 3 -1.52 2.90 10.04
CA LEU A 3 -1.40 2.58 8.62
C LEU A 3 -2.02 3.72 7.82
N GLU A 4 -1.25 4.31 6.93
CA GLU A 4 -1.67 5.38 6.03
C GLU A 4 -1.57 4.89 4.58
N ALA A 5 -2.53 5.28 3.75
CA ALA A 5 -2.53 5.00 2.32
C ALA A 5 -2.74 6.32 1.55
N GLY A 6 -1.95 6.54 0.50
CA GLY A 6 -2.00 7.77 -0.28
C GLY A 6 -1.30 7.66 -1.63
N LEU A 7 -1.13 8.79 -2.31
CA LEU A 7 -0.37 8.89 -3.55
C LEU A 7 1.07 9.30 -3.25
N ASP A 8 2.00 8.93 -4.15
CA ASP A 8 3.39 9.37 -4.06
C ASP A 8 3.48 10.89 -4.25
N PRO A 9 3.92 11.66 -3.23
CA PRO A 9 4.04 13.11 -3.35
C PRO A 9 5.16 13.55 -4.31
N THR A 10 6.09 12.66 -4.63
CA THR A 10 7.20 12.92 -5.56
C THR A 10 6.84 12.62 -7.02
N GLY A 11 5.75 11.87 -7.25
CA GLY A 11 5.29 11.48 -8.58
C GLY A 11 6.17 10.44 -9.29
N ASN A 12 7.16 9.86 -8.61
CA ASN A 12 8.10 8.89 -9.19
C ASN A 12 7.48 7.50 -9.36
N HIS A 13 6.38 7.22 -8.67
CA HIS A 13 5.67 5.94 -8.71
C HIS A 13 4.27 6.12 -9.31
N PRO A 14 4.15 6.30 -10.65
CA PRO A 14 2.86 6.45 -11.30
C PRO A 14 2.03 5.18 -11.19
N ASN A 15 0.71 5.34 -11.12
CA ASN A 15 -0.27 4.25 -11.00
C ASN A 15 -0.08 3.35 -9.77
N GLN A 16 0.64 3.82 -8.75
CA GLN A 16 0.86 3.09 -7.51
C GLN A 16 0.35 3.90 -6.32
N VAL A 17 -0.12 3.17 -5.30
CA VAL A 17 -0.56 3.67 -4.01
C VAL A 17 0.56 3.44 -3.01
N LEU A 18 0.89 4.49 -2.28
CA LEU A 18 1.87 4.50 -1.21
C LEU A 18 1.20 4.09 0.10
N LEU A 19 1.71 3.03 0.73
CA LEU A 19 1.31 2.57 2.05
C LEU A 19 2.43 2.81 3.04
N LYS A 20 2.12 3.44 4.17
CA LYS A 20 3.08 3.73 5.25
C LYS A 20 2.59 3.13 6.55
N LEU A 21 3.44 2.31 7.17
CA LEU A 21 3.24 1.85 8.55
C LEU A 21 4.16 2.65 9.46
N SER A 22 3.58 3.41 10.36
CA SER A 22 4.31 4.27 11.28
C SER A 22 3.92 4.02 12.73
N ASP A 23 4.78 4.46 13.64
CA ASP A 23 4.38 4.61 15.03
C ASP A 23 3.40 5.78 15.17
N SER A 24 2.34 5.57 15.94
CA SER A 24 1.25 6.53 16.05
C SER A 24 1.65 7.80 16.82
N VAL A 25 2.62 7.69 17.74
CA VAL A 25 3.05 8.76 18.65
C VAL A 25 4.26 9.50 18.08
N THR A 26 5.32 8.78 17.75
CA THR A 26 6.60 9.33 17.27
C THR A 26 6.62 9.62 15.78
N LYS A 27 5.64 9.12 15.03
CA LYS A 27 5.56 9.20 13.55
C LYS A 27 6.75 8.55 12.83
N GLN A 28 7.56 7.76 13.53
CA GLN A 28 8.63 6.98 12.90
C GLN A 28 8.03 5.98 11.91
N VAL A 29 8.45 6.05 10.65
CA VAL A 29 8.04 5.11 9.61
C VAL A 29 8.86 3.84 9.74
N PHE A 30 8.18 2.70 9.85
CA PHE A 30 8.80 1.38 9.87
C PHE A 30 8.85 0.75 8.48
N TYR A 31 7.79 0.98 7.70
CA TYR A 31 7.65 0.43 6.36
C TYR A 31 7.00 1.42 5.42
N GLU A 32 7.48 1.41 4.18
CA GLU A 32 6.94 2.15 3.06
C GLU A 32 6.86 1.21 1.85
N TYR A 33 5.66 1.03 1.30
CA TYR A 33 5.40 0.13 0.17
C TYR A 33 4.61 0.82 -0.92
N TYR A 34 4.94 0.48 -2.17
CA TYR A 34 4.15 0.89 -3.32
C TYR A 34 3.38 -0.31 -3.85
N VAL A 35 2.07 -0.14 -4.01
CA VAL A 35 1.16 -1.18 -4.48
C VAL A 35 0.42 -0.68 -5.72
N PRO A 36 0.31 -1.47 -6.80
CA PRO A 36 -0.45 -1.07 -7.99
C PRO A 36 -1.88 -0.64 -7.63
N ALA A 37 -2.32 0.51 -8.15
CA ALA A 37 -3.63 1.06 -7.85
C ALA A 37 -4.77 0.12 -8.29
N GLN A 38 -4.59 -0.60 -9.40
CA GLN A 38 -5.57 -1.59 -9.87
C GLN A 38 -5.76 -2.72 -8.85
N GLN A 39 -4.68 -3.14 -8.18
CA GLN A 39 -4.77 -4.17 -7.14
C GLN A 39 -5.55 -3.66 -5.95
N VAL A 40 -5.28 -2.44 -5.47
CA VAL A 40 -6.03 -1.83 -4.35
C VAL A 40 -7.53 -1.75 -4.67
N VAL A 41 -7.88 -1.34 -5.88
CA VAL A 41 -9.29 -1.25 -6.33
C VAL A 41 -9.94 -2.62 -6.44
N LYS A 42 -9.29 -3.60 -7.08
CA LYS A 42 -9.77 -4.99 -7.16
C LYS A 42 -10.01 -5.57 -5.75
N MET A 43 -9.09 -5.32 -4.81
CA MET A 43 -9.21 -5.81 -3.44
C MET A 43 -10.36 -5.14 -2.68
N ALA A 44 -10.50 -3.82 -2.78
CA ALA A 44 -11.61 -3.08 -2.16
C ALA A 44 -12.98 -3.56 -2.65
N GLN A 45 -13.07 -4.03 -3.90
CA GLN A 45 -14.28 -4.60 -4.49
C GLN A 45 -14.51 -6.06 -4.08
N SER A 46 -13.43 -6.84 -3.88
CA SER A 46 -13.51 -8.26 -3.52
C SER A 46 -13.87 -8.52 -2.06
N GLY A 47 -13.63 -7.56 -1.15
CA GLY A 47 -13.82 -7.75 0.29
C GLY A 47 -12.83 -8.73 0.95
N GLU A 48 -11.84 -9.24 0.20
CA GLU A 48 -10.82 -10.14 0.72
C GLU A 48 -9.71 -9.36 1.45
N SER A 49 -9.41 -9.76 2.68
CA SER A 49 -8.31 -9.21 3.47
C SER A 49 -6.99 -9.82 3.01
N ILE A 50 -6.02 -8.98 2.64
CA ILE A 50 -4.71 -9.45 2.22
C ILE A 50 -3.92 -9.93 3.44
N LEU A 51 -3.46 -11.18 3.42
CA LEU A 51 -2.47 -11.62 4.40
C LEU A 51 -1.14 -10.88 4.14
N PRO A 52 -0.49 -10.32 5.19
CA PRO A 52 0.82 -9.69 5.06
C PRO A 52 1.81 -10.60 4.31
N GLY A 53 2.47 -10.09 3.28
CA GLY A 53 3.42 -10.85 2.46
C GLY A 53 2.84 -11.52 1.21
N THR A 54 1.53 -11.40 0.96
CA THR A 54 0.92 -11.89 -0.28
C THR A 54 1.26 -10.95 -1.44
N LEU A 55 2.36 -11.22 -2.14
CA LEU A 55 2.62 -10.67 -3.46
C LEU A 55 1.75 -11.43 -4.47
N MET A 56 0.59 -10.85 -4.81
CA MET A 56 -0.22 -11.36 -5.93
C MET A 56 0.63 -11.20 -7.19
N SER A 57 1.25 -12.30 -7.63
CA SER A 57 1.99 -12.33 -8.89
C SER A 57 0.96 -12.21 -10.01
N GLU A 58 0.74 -11.00 -10.53
CA GLU A 58 0.15 -10.84 -11.85
C GLU A 58 1.20 -11.37 -12.84
N LYS A 59 1.03 -12.64 -13.22
CA LYS A 59 1.81 -13.26 -14.29
C LYS A 59 1.53 -12.48 -15.57
N ALA A 60 2.59 -11.86 -16.11
CA ALA A 60 2.60 -11.22 -17.42
C ALA A 60 2.21 -12.19 -18.55
#